data_AF-A0A5A7NC02-F1
#
_entry.id   AF-A0A5A7NC02-F1
#
_cell.length_a   1.000
_cell.length_b   1.000
_cell.length_c   1.000
_cell.angle_alpha   90.00
_cell.angle_beta   90.00
_cell.angle_gamma   90.00
#
_symmetry.space_group_name_H-M   'P 1'
#
loop_
_entity.id
_entity.type
_entity.pdbx_description
1 polymer ?
#
loop_
_entity_poly.entity_id
_entity_poly.type
_entity_poly.pdbx_seq_one_letter_code
_entity_poly.pdbx_strand_id
1 'polypeptide(L)'
;MAAWDYEDLQKAVLKAVMPEGSPPLSSLYDLIDGETAIGEADFADAISRNLRLGRMLLLIVGDGVREGVESLSGYLQKHAGFHFTLGIIEMPIFHGAEDGFYIQPRILARTVNIERGIVRIIDGRVAMEAPQATQDLRASGRRTLISQDRMLEILEKAEPGLPAALQAFLDRAADQAVTLESASKSLQLRVRGPGDDLYALGGINEKGEWVSHNVNWYADSLGRIDLAHDYLEMIAGIIGGEVRKTPNPRNWYVVEKGTLNQPRAMALLAHPEAWLAAIEAYAERLMAACVDVD
;
A
#
# COMPACT_ATOMS: atom_id res chain seq x y z
N MET A 1 -17.61 10.13 5.10
CA MET A 1 -17.86 9.66 3.72
C MET A 1 -17.97 8.14 3.59
N ALA A 2 -17.45 7.31 4.52
CA ALA A 2 -17.61 5.84 4.48
C ALA A 2 -19.05 5.30 4.44
N ALA A 3 -20.05 6.16 4.72
CA ALA A 3 -21.46 5.78 4.78
C ALA A 3 -22.28 6.28 3.57
N TRP A 4 -21.65 6.95 2.59
CA TRP A 4 -22.37 7.46 1.42
C TRP A 4 -22.44 6.40 0.32
N ASP A 5 -23.61 6.29 -0.29
CA ASP A 5 -23.82 5.54 -1.53
C ASP A 5 -23.87 6.49 -2.76
N TYR A 6 -24.15 5.91 -3.93
CA TYR A 6 -24.30 6.67 -5.17
C TYR A 6 -25.35 7.79 -5.07
N GLU A 7 -26.49 7.55 -4.41
CA GLU A 7 -27.56 8.54 -4.32
C GLU A 7 -27.18 9.71 -3.42
N ASP A 8 -26.48 9.43 -2.32
CA ASP A 8 -25.93 10.48 -1.45
C ASP A 8 -24.92 11.36 -2.19
N LEU A 9 -24.01 10.75 -2.95
CA LEU A 9 -23.03 11.47 -3.75
C LEU A 9 -23.71 12.29 -4.86
N GLN A 10 -24.65 11.69 -5.59
CA GLN A 10 -25.42 12.36 -6.63
C GLN A 10 -26.13 13.60 -6.08
N LYS A 11 -26.85 13.46 -4.96
CA LYS A 11 -27.51 14.61 -4.31
C LYS A 11 -26.53 15.70 -3.92
N ALA A 12 -25.36 15.34 -3.40
CA ALA A 12 -24.33 16.30 -3.02
C ALA A 12 -23.77 17.06 -4.24
N VAL A 13 -23.52 16.36 -5.35
CA VAL A 13 -23.03 16.95 -6.60
C VAL A 13 -24.08 17.83 -7.25
N LEU A 14 -25.34 17.38 -7.33
CA LEU A 14 -26.44 18.16 -7.90
C LEU A 14 -26.76 19.43 -7.08
N LYS A 15 -26.42 19.44 -5.79
CA LYS A 15 -26.55 20.63 -4.93
C LYS A 15 -25.38 21.61 -5.08
N ALA A 16 -24.25 21.19 -5.66
CA ALA A 16 -23.10 22.05 -5.85
C ALA A 16 -23.43 23.18 -6.85
N VAL A 17 -22.92 24.38 -6.59
CA VAL A 17 -23.11 25.53 -7.49
C VAL A 17 -22.35 25.26 -8.77
N MET A 18 -23.07 25.09 -9.88
CA MET A 18 -22.48 24.92 -11.20
C MET A 18 -22.15 26.28 -11.82
N PRO A 19 -21.04 26.40 -12.57
CA PRO A 19 -20.72 27.61 -13.33
C PRO A 19 -21.87 27.99 -14.28
N GLU A 20 -22.05 29.29 -14.49
CA GLU A 20 -23.02 29.83 -15.43
C GLU A 20 -22.81 29.24 -16.84
N GLY A 21 -23.87 28.69 -17.45
CA GLY A 21 -23.80 28.02 -18.75
C GLY A 21 -23.49 26.52 -18.71
N SER A 22 -23.33 25.92 -17.52
CA SER A 22 -23.23 24.46 -17.40
C SER A 22 -24.52 23.76 -17.89
N PRO A 23 -24.41 22.61 -18.58
CA PRO A 23 -25.59 21.83 -18.96
C PRO A 23 -26.37 21.41 -17.70
N PRO A 24 -27.71 21.32 -17.79
CA PRO A 24 -28.51 20.80 -16.69
C PRO A 24 -28.07 19.36 -16.40
N LEU A 25 -27.65 19.12 -15.16
CA LEU A 25 -27.31 17.79 -14.68
C LEU A 25 -28.54 17.19 -14.01
N SER A 26 -29.02 16.08 -14.54
CA SER A 26 -30.14 15.32 -13.99
C SER A 26 -29.64 14.19 -13.11
N SER A 27 -28.51 13.60 -13.51
CA SER A 27 -27.82 12.52 -12.81
C SER A 27 -26.31 12.76 -12.79
N LEU A 28 -25.59 12.06 -11.91
CA LEU A 28 -24.13 12.02 -11.95
C LEU A 28 -23.63 11.28 -13.20
N TYR A 29 -24.42 10.35 -13.72
CA TYR A 29 -24.14 9.58 -14.92
C TYR A 29 -24.13 10.46 -16.19
N ASP A 30 -24.90 11.55 -16.21
CA ASP A 30 -24.93 12.52 -17.33
C ASP A 30 -23.54 13.17 -17.58
N LEU A 31 -22.65 13.20 -16.58
CA LEU A 31 -21.30 13.75 -16.70
C LEU A 31 -20.37 12.90 -17.58
N ILE A 32 -20.72 11.64 -17.83
CA ILE A 32 -19.88 10.67 -18.54
C ILE A 32 -20.54 10.16 -19.83
N ASP A 33 -21.67 10.75 -20.23
CA ASP A 33 -22.46 10.30 -21.37
C ASP A 33 -21.65 10.40 -22.69
N GLY A 34 -21.48 9.26 -23.35
CA GLY A 34 -20.71 9.11 -24.60
C GLY A 34 -19.27 8.61 -24.48
N GLU A 35 -18.66 8.58 -23.29
CA GLU A 35 -17.26 8.16 -23.11
C GLU A 35 -17.08 6.74 -22.54
N THR A 36 -18.15 6.10 -22.06
CA THR A 36 -18.06 4.81 -21.36
C THR A 36 -19.05 3.77 -21.91
N ALA A 37 -18.61 2.51 -21.97
CA ALA A 37 -19.43 1.38 -22.45
C ALA A 37 -20.23 0.70 -21.32
N ILE A 38 -20.31 1.31 -20.14
CA ILE A 38 -20.98 0.75 -18.96
C ILE A 38 -22.40 1.32 -18.85
N GLY A 39 -23.36 0.51 -18.38
CA GLY A 39 -24.71 1.00 -18.09
C GLY A 39 -24.76 1.80 -16.79
N GLU A 40 -25.79 2.63 -16.63
CA GLU A 40 -25.98 3.49 -15.44
C GLU A 40 -26.03 2.70 -14.13
N ALA A 41 -26.66 1.52 -14.12
CA ALA A 41 -26.73 0.66 -12.94
C ALA A 41 -25.33 0.14 -12.52
N ASP A 42 -24.54 -0.33 -13.47
CA ASP A 42 -23.17 -0.80 -13.21
C ASP A 42 -22.25 0.34 -12.75
N PHE A 43 -22.46 1.54 -13.30
CA PHE A 43 -21.79 2.76 -12.86
C PHE A 43 -22.12 3.10 -11.41
N ALA A 44 -23.41 3.13 -11.05
CA ALA A 44 -23.87 3.42 -9.69
C ALA A 44 -23.31 2.40 -8.68
N ASP A 45 -23.29 1.12 -9.03
CA ASP A 45 -22.71 0.06 -8.21
C ASP A 45 -21.18 0.21 -8.05
N ALA A 46 -20.48 0.58 -9.14
CA ALA A 46 -19.05 0.83 -9.09
C ALA A 46 -18.71 2.03 -8.19
N ILE A 47 -19.47 3.12 -8.30
CA ILE A 47 -19.30 4.31 -7.45
C ILE A 47 -19.57 3.97 -5.98
N SER A 48 -20.70 3.31 -5.67
CA SER A 48 -21.05 2.92 -4.29
C SER A 48 -19.99 2.02 -3.66
N ARG A 49 -19.44 1.07 -4.44
CA ARG A 49 -18.34 0.21 -4.00
C ARG A 49 -17.07 1.00 -3.71
N ASN A 50 -16.70 1.93 -4.59
CA ASN A 50 -15.52 2.76 -4.41
C ASN A 50 -15.65 3.73 -3.22
N LEU A 51 -16.83 4.31 -3.00
CA LEU A 51 -17.13 5.12 -1.82
C LEU A 51 -16.97 4.32 -0.52
N ARG A 52 -17.56 3.11 -0.46
CA ARG A 52 -17.45 2.20 0.69
C ARG A 52 -16.01 1.79 0.99
N LEU A 53 -15.24 1.52 -0.06
CA LEU A 53 -13.83 1.14 0.07
C LEU A 53 -12.91 2.35 0.27
N GLY A 54 -13.44 3.58 0.23
CA GLY A 54 -12.66 4.81 0.30
C GLY A 54 -11.78 5.07 -0.92
N ARG A 55 -11.95 4.33 -2.01
CA ARG A 55 -11.15 4.40 -3.24
C ARG A 55 -11.57 5.59 -4.10
N MET A 56 -11.01 6.75 -3.80
CA MET A 56 -11.31 7.97 -4.55
C MET A 56 -10.09 8.88 -4.65
N LEU A 57 -10.10 9.79 -5.62
CA LEU A 57 -9.18 10.91 -5.66
C LEU A 57 -9.90 12.15 -5.13
N LEU A 58 -9.48 12.64 -3.97
CA LEU A 58 -9.92 13.91 -3.43
C LEU A 58 -8.98 15.01 -3.94
N LEU A 59 -9.54 16.06 -4.54
CA LEU A 59 -8.77 17.24 -4.94
C LEU A 59 -9.27 18.45 -4.17
N ILE A 60 -8.34 19.16 -3.52
CA ILE A 60 -8.60 20.46 -2.92
C ILE A 60 -7.95 21.50 -3.82
N VAL A 61 -8.78 22.36 -4.39
CA VAL A 61 -8.37 23.39 -5.35
C VAL A 61 -8.71 24.75 -4.78
N GLY A 62 -7.73 25.65 -4.72
CA GLY A 62 -7.94 27.02 -4.22
C GLY A 62 -6.87 27.99 -4.75
N ASP A 63 -7.10 29.29 -4.60
CA ASP A 63 -6.22 30.37 -5.10
C ASP A 63 -5.13 30.82 -4.12
N GLY A 64 -5.18 30.34 -2.87
CA GLY A 64 -4.14 30.49 -1.85
C GLY A 64 -4.29 29.42 -0.77
N VAL A 65 -3.66 28.25 -0.94
CA VAL A 65 -3.94 27.10 -0.07
C VAL A 65 -2.98 27.01 1.14
N ARG A 66 -1.96 27.88 1.20
CA ARG A 66 -0.87 27.81 2.19
C ARG A 66 -1.31 27.82 3.66
N GLU A 67 -2.35 28.57 4.05
CA GLU A 67 -2.83 28.61 5.44
C GLU A 67 -3.74 27.43 5.83
N GLY A 68 -4.27 26.68 4.85
CA GLY A 68 -5.20 25.57 5.09
C GLY A 68 -4.55 24.19 5.18
N VAL A 69 -3.37 24.00 4.58
CA VAL A 69 -2.70 22.68 4.50
C VAL A 69 -2.29 22.13 5.87
N GLU A 70 -1.82 22.99 6.78
CA GLU A 70 -1.36 22.56 8.12
C GLU A 70 -2.51 22.10 9.03
N SER A 71 -3.72 22.67 8.89
CA SER A 71 -4.89 22.19 9.64
C SER A 71 -5.45 20.88 9.05
N LEU A 72 -5.32 20.72 7.74
CA LEU A 72 -5.81 19.55 7.02
C LEU A 72 -4.94 18.31 7.27
N SER A 73 -3.62 18.45 7.40
CA SER A 73 -2.73 17.33 7.76
C SER A 73 -3.12 16.69 9.10
N GLY A 74 -3.48 17.51 10.10
CA GLY A 74 -3.95 17.03 11.40
C GLY A 74 -5.32 16.35 11.35
N TYR A 75 -6.19 16.72 10.41
CA TYR A 75 -7.49 16.06 10.21
C TYR A 75 -7.37 14.75 9.42
N LEU A 76 -6.49 14.69 8.41
CA LEU A 76 -6.20 13.49 7.63
C LEU A 76 -5.58 12.38 8.50
N GLN A 77 -4.67 12.75 9.41
CA GLN A 77 -4.08 11.81 10.37
C GLN A 77 -5.12 11.19 11.32
N LYS A 78 -6.18 11.93 11.70
CA LYS A 78 -7.25 11.43 12.57
C LYS A 78 -8.17 10.39 11.91
N HIS A 79 -8.12 10.29 10.58
CA HIS A 79 -8.95 9.37 9.80
C HIS A 79 -8.09 8.42 8.95
N ALA A 80 -6.97 7.93 9.51
CA ALA A 80 -5.96 7.06 8.88
C ALA A 80 -6.43 5.66 8.40
N GLY A 81 -7.72 5.45 8.17
CA GLY A 81 -8.33 4.22 7.66
C GLY A 81 -8.99 4.33 6.28
N PHE A 82 -8.89 5.48 5.60
CA PHE A 82 -9.51 5.68 4.30
C PHE A 82 -8.52 5.50 3.13
N HIS A 83 -8.84 4.64 2.17
CA HIS A 83 -8.01 4.34 0.99
C HIS A 83 -8.15 5.36 -0.17
N PHE A 84 -8.15 6.67 0.12
CA PHE A 84 -8.21 7.71 -0.92
C PHE A 84 -6.84 8.30 -1.24
N THR A 85 -6.67 8.76 -2.47
CA THR A 85 -5.57 9.65 -2.87
C THR A 85 -6.03 11.09 -2.65
N LEU A 86 -5.19 11.95 -2.09
CA LEU A 86 -5.46 13.38 -1.96
C LEU A 86 -4.45 14.20 -2.78
N GLY A 87 -4.94 15.15 -3.55
CA GLY A 87 -4.14 16.17 -4.24
C GLY A 87 -4.55 17.57 -3.80
N ILE A 88 -3.56 18.44 -3.58
CA ILE A 88 -3.79 19.85 -3.29
C ILE A 88 -3.23 20.66 -4.45
N ILE A 89 -4.11 21.40 -5.11
CA ILE A 89 -3.81 22.21 -6.29
C ILE A 89 -4.02 23.67 -5.90
N GLU A 90 -2.99 24.48 -6.06
CA GLU A 90 -3.14 25.93 -5.98
C GLU A 90 -3.32 26.48 -7.40
N MET A 91 -4.32 27.34 -7.58
CA MET A 91 -4.60 28.08 -8.81
C MET A 91 -4.51 29.58 -8.52
N PRO A 92 -3.31 30.14 -8.33
CA PRO A 92 -3.15 31.57 -8.11
C PRO A 92 -3.63 32.33 -9.35
N ILE A 93 -4.39 33.38 -9.10
CA ILE A 93 -4.94 34.28 -10.12
C ILE A 93 -4.15 35.58 -10.08
N PHE A 94 -3.51 35.93 -11.19
CA PHE A 94 -2.78 37.18 -11.38
C PHE A 94 -3.55 38.10 -12.32
N HIS A 95 -3.57 39.39 -12.02
CA HIS A 95 -4.18 40.40 -12.89
C HIS A 95 -3.16 40.86 -13.93
N GLY A 96 -3.56 40.84 -15.20
CA GLY A 96 -2.80 41.36 -16.33
C GLY A 96 -3.05 42.85 -16.58
N ALA A 97 -2.32 43.41 -17.53
CA ALA A 97 -2.36 44.85 -17.85
C ALA A 97 -3.65 45.31 -18.58
N GLU A 98 -4.49 44.38 -19.06
CA GLU A 98 -5.71 44.67 -19.83
C GLU A 98 -6.92 43.84 -19.34
N ASP A 99 -7.26 43.91 -18.05
CA ASP A 99 -8.38 43.19 -17.41
C ASP A 99 -8.39 41.65 -17.56
N GLY A 100 -7.32 41.08 -18.12
CA GLY A 100 -7.12 39.65 -18.26
C GLY A 100 -6.61 39.01 -16.97
N PHE A 101 -7.02 37.77 -16.71
CA PHE A 101 -6.50 36.97 -15.62
C PHE A 101 -5.49 35.96 -16.14
N TYR A 102 -4.34 35.84 -15.47
CA TYR A 102 -3.40 34.75 -15.67
C TYR A 102 -3.54 33.77 -14.52
N ILE A 103 -3.73 32.49 -14.85
CA ILE A 103 -3.79 31.42 -13.86
C ILE A 103 -2.55 30.55 -14.05
N GLN A 104 -1.82 30.29 -12.97
CA GLN A 104 -0.68 29.38 -12.98
C GLN A 104 -0.94 28.20 -12.03
N PRO A 105 -1.65 27.14 -12.48
CA PRO A 105 -1.90 25.98 -11.64
C PRO A 105 -0.58 25.34 -11.20
N ARG A 106 -0.46 25.08 -9.90
CA ARG A 106 0.68 24.36 -9.34
C ARG A 106 0.22 23.34 -8.30
N ILE A 107 0.79 22.15 -8.41
CA ILE A 107 0.55 21.08 -7.44
C ILE A 107 1.45 21.37 -6.24
N LEU A 108 0.85 21.80 -5.13
CA LEU A 108 1.61 22.13 -3.91
C LEU A 108 1.98 20.88 -3.13
N ALA A 109 1.05 19.93 -3.06
CA ALA A 109 1.26 18.66 -2.39
C ALA A 109 0.48 17.58 -3.13
N ARG A 110 1.18 16.51 -3.46
CA ARG A 110 0.58 15.24 -3.82
C ARG A 110 0.86 14.30 -2.66
N THR A 111 -0.16 13.98 -1.89
CA THR A 111 -0.10 12.77 -1.08
C THR A 111 -0.19 11.61 -2.05
N VAL A 112 0.98 11.16 -2.52
CA VAL A 112 1.18 9.73 -2.80
C VAL A 112 0.65 9.04 -1.56
N ASN A 113 -0.25 8.05 -1.72
CA ASN A 113 -0.86 7.27 -0.62
C ASN A 113 -0.03 7.45 0.65
N ILE A 114 -0.57 8.16 1.65
CA ILE A 114 0.16 8.35 2.90
C ILE A 114 0.38 6.95 3.47
N GLU A 115 1.51 6.35 3.14
CA GLU A 115 2.04 5.24 3.89
C GLU A 115 2.37 5.80 5.27
N ARG A 116 1.79 5.12 6.24
CA ARG A 116 1.63 5.52 7.63
C ARG A 116 2.89 6.18 8.20
N GLY A 117 2.79 7.43 8.63
CA GLY A 117 3.65 8.00 9.66
C GLY A 117 3.15 7.50 11.02
N ILE A 118 4.03 6.90 11.79
CA ILE A 118 3.68 6.20 13.03
C ILE A 118 3.70 7.20 14.19
N VAL A 119 2.66 7.17 15.03
CA VAL A 119 2.57 8.00 16.22
C VAL A 119 3.43 7.37 17.31
N ARG A 120 4.60 7.96 17.57
CA ARG A 120 5.41 7.66 18.77
C ARG A 120 4.76 8.28 20.01
N ILE A 121 4.59 7.48 21.06
CA ILE A 121 4.43 7.99 22.43
C ILE A 121 5.67 7.53 23.20
N ILE A 122 6.57 8.46 23.47
CA ILE A 122 7.72 8.24 24.37
C ILE A 122 7.47 9.11 25.61
N ASP A 123 7.48 8.49 26.78
CA ASP A 123 7.36 9.16 28.10
C ASP A 123 6.19 10.15 28.25
N GLY A 124 5.00 9.80 27.74
CA GLY A 124 3.77 10.57 27.95
C GLY A 124 3.76 11.95 27.27
N ARG A 125 4.70 12.23 26.35
CA ARG A 125 4.68 13.42 25.49
C ARG A 125 4.63 13.01 24.04
N VAL A 126 3.64 13.54 23.32
CA VAL A 126 3.51 13.34 21.87
C VAL A 126 4.61 14.13 21.18
N ALA A 127 5.64 13.44 20.71
CA ALA A 127 6.67 14.00 19.84
C ALA A 127 6.37 13.57 18.40
N MET A 128 5.99 14.54 17.56
CA MET A 128 5.92 14.34 16.11
C MET A 128 7.34 14.45 15.54
N GLU A 129 7.98 13.31 15.29
CA GLU A 129 9.15 13.25 14.41
C GLU A 129 8.69 12.83 13.01
N ALA A 130 8.90 13.72 12.04
CA ALA A 130 8.82 13.33 10.64
C ALA A 130 9.84 12.21 10.39
N PRO A 131 9.51 11.16 9.60
CA PRO A 131 10.45 10.11 9.30
C PRO A 131 11.71 10.72 8.67
N GLN A 132 12.84 10.67 9.38
CA GLN A 132 14.11 10.84 8.71
C GLN A 132 14.24 9.66 7.78
N ALA A 133 14.15 9.95 6.48
CA ALA A 133 14.48 9.02 5.43
C ALA A 133 15.84 8.39 5.77
N THR A 134 15.84 7.11 6.13
CA THR A 134 17.04 6.31 6.20
C THR A 134 17.62 6.32 4.80
N GLN A 135 18.64 7.15 4.61
CA GLN A 135 19.44 7.19 3.40
C GLN A 135 20.25 5.92 3.36
N ASP A 136 20.04 5.08 2.35
CA ASP A 136 21.06 4.33 1.59
C ASP A 136 20.33 3.35 0.63
N LEU A 137 20.57 3.26 -0.68
CA LEU A 137 21.76 3.53 -1.49
C LEU A 137 21.37 4.11 -2.86
N ARG A 138 22.12 5.14 -3.26
CA ARG A 138 22.41 5.67 -4.62
C ARG A 138 21.65 5.06 -5.82
N ALA A 139 20.88 5.94 -6.47
CA ALA A 139 20.69 6.05 -7.91
C ALA A 139 20.67 4.76 -8.75
N SER A 140 19.47 4.24 -9.00
CA SER A 140 19.17 3.54 -10.25
C SER A 140 17.69 3.75 -10.59
N GLY A 141 17.43 4.68 -11.52
CA GLY A 141 16.22 4.83 -12.34
C GLY A 141 14.87 4.72 -11.64
N ARG A 142 14.06 5.78 -11.70
CA ARG A 142 12.61 5.78 -11.39
C ARG A 142 11.96 4.46 -11.86
N ARG A 143 11.87 3.47 -10.98
CA ARG A 143 11.06 2.27 -11.20
C ARG A 143 9.65 2.68 -10.83
N THR A 144 8.80 2.82 -11.83
CA THR A 144 7.37 3.05 -11.64
C THR A 144 6.84 1.91 -10.77
N LEU A 145 6.37 2.21 -9.57
CA LEU A 145 5.63 1.24 -8.76
C LEU A 145 4.40 0.82 -9.56
N ILE A 146 4.17 -0.49 -9.65
CA ILE A 146 2.92 -1.04 -10.16
C ILE A 146 1.88 -0.94 -9.04
N SER A 147 0.64 -0.55 -9.36
CA SER A 147 -0.43 -0.51 -8.36
C SER A 147 -0.76 -1.94 -7.89
N GLN A 148 -1.18 -2.07 -6.63
CA GLN A 148 -1.59 -3.35 -6.05
C GLN A 148 -2.66 -4.04 -6.88
N ASP A 149 -3.71 -3.32 -7.29
CA ASP A 149 -4.80 -3.88 -8.11
C ASP A 149 -4.29 -4.45 -9.45
N ARG A 150 -3.39 -3.72 -10.13
CA ARG A 150 -2.79 -4.20 -11.39
C ARG A 150 -1.92 -5.43 -11.18
N MET A 151 -1.21 -5.50 -10.05
CA MET A 151 -0.45 -6.69 -9.70
C MET A 151 -1.38 -7.87 -9.38
N LEU A 152 -2.47 -7.67 -8.64
CA LEU A 152 -3.47 -8.72 -8.39
C LEU A 152 -4.10 -9.24 -9.69
N GLU A 153 -4.40 -8.38 -10.66
CA GLU A 153 -4.86 -8.79 -11.99
C GLU A 153 -3.81 -9.62 -12.76
N ILE A 154 -2.53 -9.27 -12.64
CA ILE A 154 -1.43 -10.05 -13.23
C ILE A 154 -1.35 -11.43 -12.55
N LEU A 155 -1.48 -11.47 -11.22
CA LEU A 155 -1.44 -12.70 -10.44
C LEU A 155 -2.62 -13.62 -10.76
N GLU A 156 -3.84 -13.09 -10.91
CA GLU A 156 -5.01 -13.88 -11.33
C GLU A 156 -4.78 -14.57 -12.68
N LYS A 157 -4.12 -13.89 -13.62
CA LYS A 157 -3.78 -14.46 -14.93
C LYS A 157 -2.65 -15.49 -14.86
N ALA A 158 -1.67 -15.26 -13.99
CA ALA A 158 -0.53 -16.17 -13.82
C ALA A 158 -0.93 -17.45 -13.09
N GLU A 159 -1.79 -17.35 -12.09
CA GLU A 159 -2.30 -18.47 -11.30
C GLU A 159 -3.72 -18.15 -10.78
N PRO A 160 -4.78 -18.65 -11.46
CA PRO A 160 -6.16 -18.37 -11.08
C PRO A 160 -6.46 -18.71 -9.62
N GLY A 161 -7.13 -17.79 -8.92
CA GLY A 161 -7.47 -17.94 -7.49
C GLY A 161 -6.35 -17.53 -6.52
N LEU A 162 -5.13 -17.23 -6.97
CA LEU A 162 -4.04 -16.77 -6.13
C LEU A 162 -4.39 -15.47 -5.36
N PRO A 163 -4.94 -14.41 -5.98
CA PRO A 163 -5.42 -13.22 -5.25
C PRO A 163 -6.43 -13.53 -4.15
N ALA A 164 -7.38 -14.42 -4.40
CA ALA A 164 -8.40 -14.79 -3.41
C ALA A 164 -7.78 -15.55 -2.23
N ALA A 165 -6.86 -16.48 -2.49
CA ALA A 165 -6.11 -17.19 -1.45
C ALA A 165 -5.21 -16.25 -0.64
N LEU A 166 -4.54 -15.30 -1.30
CA LEU A 166 -3.73 -14.27 -0.64
C LEU A 166 -4.58 -13.37 0.26
N GLN A 167 -5.74 -12.92 -0.21
CA GLN A 167 -6.65 -12.12 0.61
C GLN A 167 -7.14 -12.92 1.83
N ALA A 168 -7.56 -14.17 1.64
CA ALA A 168 -8.00 -15.03 2.74
C ALA A 168 -6.88 -15.31 3.76
N PHE A 169 -5.61 -15.34 3.32
CA PHE A 169 -4.47 -15.41 4.23
C PHE A 169 -4.29 -14.11 5.02
N LEU A 170 -4.35 -12.94 4.36
CA LEU A 170 -4.23 -11.65 5.03
C LEU A 170 -5.34 -11.39 6.04
N ASP A 171 -6.56 -11.84 5.74
CA ASP A 171 -7.70 -11.74 6.67
C ASP A 171 -7.44 -12.56 7.95
N ARG A 172 -6.79 -13.72 7.84
CA ARG A 172 -6.34 -14.53 9.00
C ARG A 172 -5.16 -13.92 9.72
N ALA A 173 -4.27 -13.25 8.98
CA ALA A 173 -3.06 -12.61 9.50
C ALA A 173 -3.31 -11.25 10.16
N ALA A 174 -4.56 -10.77 10.19
CA ALA A 174 -4.91 -9.43 10.63
C ALA A 174 -4.42 -9.11 12.05
N ASP A 175 -4.45 -10.09 12.95
CA ASP A 175 -4.00 -9.95 14.34
C ASP A 175 -2.47 -9.91 14.48
N GLN A 176 -1.73 -10.42 13.49
CA GLN A 176 -0.26 -10.49 13.48
C GLN A 176 0.39 -9.28 12.80
N ALA A 177 -0.37 -8.22 12.50
CA ALA A 177 0.11 -7.00 11.86
C ALA A 177 0.88 -7.23 10.54
N VAL A 178 0.52 -8.29 9.79
CA VAL A 178 1.08 -8.57 8.47
C VAL A 178 0.49 -7.58 7.46
N THR A 179 1.37 -6.92 6.68
CA THR A 179 1.01 -5.96 5.64
C THR A 179 1.42 -6.46 4.26
N LEU A 180 0.72 -5.96 3.25
CA LEU A 180 1.04 -6.17 1.84
C LEU A 180 1.43 -4.84 1.20
N GLU A 181 2.63 -4.78 0.63
CA GLU A 181 3.15 -3.57 0.01
C GLU A 181 3.52 -3.80 -1.46
N SER A 182 3.22 -2.82 -2.31
CA SER A 182 3.58 -2.92 -3.72
C SER A 182 5.05 -2.59 -3.95
N ALA A 183 5.72 -3.40 -4.75
CA ALA A 183 7.04 -3.12 -5.30
C ALA A 183 6.99 -3.18 -6.83
N SER A 184 8.05 -2.75 -7.53
CA SER A 184 8.02 -2.56 -8.98
C SER A 184 7.58 -3.79 -9.79
N LYS A 185 7.77 -5.01 -9.28
CA LYS A 185 7.43 -6.30 -9.93
C LYS A 185 7.01 -7.38 -8.93
N SER A 186 6.51 -6.99 -7.77
CA SER A 186 6.08 -7.93 -6.74
C SER A 186 5.15 -7.29 -5.72
N LEU A 187 4.38 -8.12 -5.02
CA LEU A 187 3.77 -7.78 -3.74
C LEU A 187 4.69 -8.28 -2.63
N GLN A 188 5.02 -7.42 -1.67
CA GLN A 188 5.89 -7.74 -0.55
C GLN A 188 5.04 -7.99 0.68
N LEU A 189 5.20 -9.15 1.30
CA LEU A 189 4.60 -9.42 2.61
C LEU A 189 5.58 -8.93 3.66
N ARG A 190 5.06 -8.17 4.62
CA ARG A 190 5.86 -7.62 5.72
C ARG A 190 5.14 -7.84 7.03
N VAL A 191 5.90 -7.95 8.11
CA VAL A 191 5.38 -7.95 9.47
C VAL A 191 6.02 -6.81 10.23
N ARG A 192 5.29 -6.23 11.19
CA ARG A 192 5.85 -5.25 12.12
C ARG A 192 6.66 -5.97 13.19
N GLY A 193 7.85 -5.47 13.51
CA GLY A 193 8.64 -5.93 14.66
C GLY A 193 9.04 -4.76 15.56
N PRO A 194 10.07 -4.93 16.41
CA PRO A 194 10.52 -3.92 17.38
C PRO A 194 10.74 -2.54 16.77
N GLY A 195 10.38 -1.51 17.52
CA GLY A 195 10.64 -0.13 17.10
C GLY A 195 9.87 0.31 15.85
N ASP A 196 8.82 -0.43 15.48
CA ASP A 196 7.95 -0.19 14.33
C ASP A 196 8.56 -0.45 12.94
N ASP A 197 9.72 -1.09 12.88
CA ASP A 197 10.33 -1.51 11.62
C ASP A 197 9.48 -2.58 10.91
N LEU A 198 9.63 -2.66 9.59
CA LEU A 198 8.94 -3.63 8.74
C LEU A 198 9.91 -4.68 8.19
N TYR A 199 9.58 -5.93 8.47
CA TYR A 199 10.41 -7.09 8.23
C TYR A 199 9.86 -7.85 7.05
N ALA A 200 10.69 -8.16 6.06
CA ALA A 200 10.25 -8.91 4.90
C ALA A 200 9.94 -10.37 5.28
N LEU A 201 8.75 -10.84 4.91
CA LEU A 201 8.31 -12.23 4.93
C LEU A 201 8.42 -12.87 3.54
N GLY A 202 9.16 -12.26 2.64
CA GLY A 202 9.22 -12.59 1.22
C GLY A 202 8.22 -11.78 0.38
N GLY A 203 8.22 -12.03 -0.92
CA GLY A 203 7.30 -11.37 -1.85
C GLY A 203 6.80 -12.31 -2.92
N ILE A 204 5.71 -11.94 -3.59
CA ILE A 204 5.12 -12.68 -4.70
C ILE A 204 5.41 -11.90 -5.97
N ASN A 205 6.14 -12.48 -6.91
CA ASN A 205 6.47 -11.84 -8.18
C ASN A 205 5.33 -11.95 -9.20
N GLU A 206 5.47 -11.28 -10.35
CA GLU A 206 4.48 -11.29 -11.45
C GLU A 206 4.12 -12.69 -11.97
N LYS A 207 4.94 -13.72 -11.69
CA LYS A 207 4.69 -15.10 -12.10
C LYS A 207 3.90 -15.89 -11.05
N GLY A 208 3.64 -15.34 -9.86
CA GLY A 208 3.06 -16.06 -8.72
C GLY A 208 4.07 -16.89 -7.92
N GLU A 209 5.37 -16.66 -8.11
CA GLU A 209 6.42 -17.32 -7.32
C GLU A 209 6.67 -16.52 -6.04
N TRP A 210 6.85 -17.21 -4.92
CA TRP A 210 7.30 -16.61 -3.67
C TRP A 210 8.82 -16.50 -3.66
N VAL A 211 9.32 -15.27 -3.59
CA VAL A 211 10.74 -14.92 -3.57
C VAL A 211 11.15 -14.50 -2.16
N SER A 212 12.26 -15.05 -1.67
CA SER A 212 12.59 -14.99 -0.24
C SER A 212 13.98 -14.46 0.12
N HIS A 213 14.78 -14.09 -0.88
CA HIS A 213 16.12 -13.54 -0.65
C HIS A 213 16.11 -12.27 0.23
N ASN A 214 15.04 -11.48 0.17
CA ASN A 214 14.89 -10.25 0.92
C ASN A 214 14.55 -10.43 2.40
N VAL A 215 14.14 -11.64 2.82
CA VAL A 215 13.91 -11.98 4.24
C VAL A 215 15.18 -11.75 5.07
N ASN A 216 16.35 -12.01 4.48
CA ASN A 216 17.63 -11.90 5.18
C ASN A 216 18.03 -10.45 5.53
N TRP A 217 17.52 -9.44 4.80
CA TRP A 217 18.12 -8.10 4.81
C TRP A 217 18.04 -7.41 6.17
N TYR A 218 16.88 -7.47 6.82
CA TYR A 218 16.71 -6.82 8.11
C TYR A 218 17.43 -7.58 9.24
N ALA A 219 17.26 -8.90 9.29
CA ALA A 219 17.95 -9.74 10.29
C ALA A 219 19.48 -9.62 10.19
N ASP A 220 20.05 -9.52 8.98
CA ASP A 220 21.47 -9.24 8.75
C ASP A 220 21.88 -7.87 9.28
N SER A 221 21.04 -6.83 9.15
CA SER A 221 21.32 -5.50 9.71
C SER A 221 21.39 -5.48 11.23
N LEU A 222 20.68 -6.40 11.90
CA LEU A 222 20.78 -6.63 13.35
C LEU A 222 21.95 -7.56 13.73
N GLY A 223 22.72 -8.07 12.77
CA GLY A 223 23.74 -9.10 13.03
C GLY A 223 23.15 -10.46 13.43
N ARG A 224 21.85 -10.68 13.20
CA ARG A 224 21.08 -11.87 13.58
C ARG A 224 20.50 -12.61 12.38
N ILE A 225 21.31 -12.74 11.33
CA ILE A 225 20.92 -13.43 10.09
C ILE A 225 20.50 -14.89 10.31
N ASP A 226 20.96 -15.51 11.40
CA ASP A 226 20.54 -16.84 11.86
C ASP A 226 19.02 -16.93 12.02
N LEU A 227 18.36 -15.86 12.49
CA LEU A 227 16.91 -15.84 12.66
C LEU A 227 16.16 -15.88 11.31
N ALA A 228 16.70 -15.20 10.29
CA ALA A 228 16.15 -15.28 8.95
C ALA A 228 16.34 -16.68 8.35
N HIS A 229 17.49 -17.31 8.58
CA HIS A 229 17.75 -18.67 8.09
C HIS A 229 16.83 -19.69 8.75
N ASP A 230 16.60 -19.60 10.05
CA ASP A 230 15.62 -20.44 10.76
C ASP A 230 14.22 -20.28 10.16
N TYR A 231 13.79 -19.05 9.87
CA TYR A 231 12.52 -18.81 9.18
C TYR A 231 12.48 -19.45 7.79
N LEU A 232 13.53 -19.29 6.98
CA LEU A 232 13.60 -19.93 5.65
C LEU A 232 13.54 -21.47 5.75
N GLU A 233 14.17 -22.08 6.75
CA GLU A 233 14.11 -23.53 6.98
C GLU A 233 12.69 -23.97 7.42
N MET A 234 12.00 -23.18 8.26
CA MET A 234 10.58 -23.42 8.60
C MET A 234 9.70 -23.37 7.35
N ILE A 235 9.88 -22.34 6.51
CA ILE A 235 9.14 -22.20 5.25
C ILE A 235 9.41 -23.38 4.30
N ALA A 236 10.67 -23.78 4.15
CA ALA A 236 11.05 -24.95 3.36
C ALA A 236 10.36 -26.22 3.88
N GLY A 237 10.30 -26.41 5.20
CA GLY A 237 9.59 -27.51 5.84
C GLY A 237 8.10 -27.55 5.53
N ILE A 238 7.42 -26.39 5.57
CA ILE A 238 5.98 -26.27 5.30
C ILE A 238 5.63 -26.74 3.87
N ILE A 239 6.43 -26.35 2.89
CA ILE A 239 6.16 -26.64 1.47
C ILE A 239 6.88 -27.89 0.96
N GLY A 240 7.62 -28.59 1.82
CA GLY A 240 8.48 -29.71 1.44
C GLY A 240 9.61 -29.33 0.48
N GLY A 241 10.08 -28.08 0.52
CA GLY A 241 11.18 -27.53 -0.26
C GLY A 241 12.54 -27.65 0.43
N GLU A 242 13.49 -26.81 0.04
CA GLU A 242 14.81 -26.74 0.67
C GLU A 242 15.38 -25.31 0.67
N VAL A 243 16.23 -24.97 1.64
CA VAL A 243 16.95 -23.70 1.64
C VAL A 243 18.22 -23.82 0.78
N ARG A 244 18.27 -23.03 -0.29
CA ARG A 244 19.46 -22.92 -1.13
C ARG A 244 20.50 -22.03 -0.45
N LYS A 245 21.56 -22.67 0.05
CA LYS A 245 22.71 -22.00 0.68
C LYS A 245 23.69 -21.53 -0.40
N THR A 246 23.76 -20.23 -0.63
CA THR A 246 24.76 -19.61 -1.52
C THR A 246 26.03 -19.25 -0.75
N PRO A 247 27.16 -18.96 -1.42
CA PRO A 247 28.39 -18.54 -0.73
C PRO A 247 28.22 -17.26 0.11
N ASN A 248 27.23 -16.43 -0.21
CA ASN A 248 26.87 -15.26 0.60
C ASN A 248 25.61 -15.59 1.43
N PRO A 249 25.73 -15.73 2.76
CA PRO A 249 24.59 -16.02 3.65
C PRO A 249 23.39 -15.07 3.51
N ARG A 250 23.63 -13.83 3.07
CA ARG A 250 22.59 -12.80 2.81
C ARG A 250 21.69 -13.13 1.62
N ASN A 251 22.12 -14.06 0.78
CA ASN A 251 21.43 -14.48 -0.43
C ASN A 251 20.96 -15.94 -0.31
N TRP A 252 20.68 -16.43 0.90
CA TRP A 252 19.99 -17.70 1.07
C TRP A 252 18.51 -17.52 0.76
N TYR A 253 17.88 -18.51 0.13
CA TYR A 253 16.47 -18.45 -0.27
C TYR A 253 15.91 -19.85 -0.39
N VAL A 254 14.59 -19.98 -0.30
CA VAL A 254 13.89 -21.27 -0.45
C VAL A 254 13.70 -21.63 -1.91
N VAL A 255 13.86 -22.90 -2.25
CA VAL A 255 13.57 -23.47 -3.57
C VAL A 255 12.68 -24.71 -3.45
N GLU A 256 12.04 -25.08 -4.55
CA GLU A 256 11.36 -26.38 -4.66
C GLU A 256 12.40 -27.51 -4.59
N LYS A 257 12.05 -28.58 -3.88
CA LYS A 257 12.96 -29.69 -3.56
C LYS A 257 13.58 -30.32 -4.80
N GLY A 258 14.91 -30.39 -4.82
CA GLY A 258 15.66 -30.99 -5.93
C GLY A 258 15.76 -30.10 -7.15
N THR A 259 15.41 -28.82 -7.04
CA THR A 259 15.46 -27.84 -8.15
C THR A 259 16.16 -26.54 -7.74
N LEU A 260 16.24 -25.60 -8.67
CA LEU A 260 16.64 -24.21 -8.37
C LEU A 260 15.47 -23.23 -8.50
N ASN A 261 14.25 -23.74 -8.64
CA ASN A 261 13.06 -22.93 -8.88
C ASN A 261 12.56 -22.32 -7.57
N GLN A 262 12.09 -21.08 -7.66
CA GLN A 262 11.36 -20.46 -6.55
C GLN A 262 10.03 -21.18 -6.36
N PRO A 263 9.59 -21.42 -5.12
CA PRO A 263 8.31 -22.08 -4.87
C PRO A 263 7.15 -21.20 -5.33
N ARG A 264 6.05 -21.83 -5.76
CA ARG A 264 4.77 -21.14 -5.98
C ARG A 264 4.24 -20.55 -4.68
N ALA A 265 3.72 -19.32 -4.72
CA ALA A 265 3.09 -18.70 -3.55
C ALA A 265 1.89 -19.53 -3.04
N MET A 266 1.18 -20.22 -3.94
CA MET A 266 0.11 -21.13 -3.54
C MET A 266 0.55 -22.29 -2.67
N ALA A 267 1.80 -22.75 -2.78
CA ALA A 267 2.31 -23.82 -1.91
C ALA A 267 2.30 -23.36 -0.44
N LEU A 268 2.57 -22.09 -0.18
CA LEU A 268 2.48 -21.51 1.16
C LEU A 268 1.03 -21.23 1.58
N LEU A 269 0.25 -20.64 0.68
CA LEU A 269 -1.15 -20.27 0.95
C LEU A 269 -2.06 -21.50 1.16
N ALA A 270 -1.65 -22.68 0.72
CA ALA A 270 -2.30 -23.95 1.03
C ALA A 270 -2.10 -24.40 2.50
N HIS A 271 -1.13 -23.81 3.22
CA HIS A 271 -0.80 -24.11 4.61
C HIS A 271 -0.82 -22.83 5.48
N PRO A 272 -1.95 -22.08 5.52
CA PRO A 272 -1.99 -20.75 6.12
C PRO A 272 -1.62 -20.76 7.60
N GLU A 273 -2.15 -21.72 8.39
CA GLU A 273 -1.88 -21.80 9.83
C GLU A 273 -0.41 -22.09 10.14
N ALA A 274 0.22 -22.98 9.36
CA ALA A 274 1.63 -23.29 9.54
C ALA A 274 2.51 -22.09 9.15
N TRP A 275 2.13 -21.34 8.12
CA TRP A 275 2.85 -20.15 7.73
C TRP A 275 2.72 -19.03 8.76
N LEU A 276 1.51 -18.80 9.31
CA LEU A 276 1.28 -17.85 10.40
C LEU A 276 2.08 -18.21 11.66
N ALA A 277 2.12 -19.49 12.04
CA ALA A 277 2.94 -19.93 13.18
C ALA A 277 4.44 -19.68 12.94
N ALA A 278 4.93 -19.85 11.71
CA ALA A 278 6.33 -19.53 11.37
C ALA A 278 6.60 -18.02 11.39
N ILE A 279 5.64 -17.20 10.97
CA ILE A 279 5.74 -15.73 11.04
C ILE A 279 5.79 -15.26 12.49
N GLU A 280 4.90 -15.76 13.34
CA GLU A 280 4.85 -15.44 14.76
C GLU A 280 6.17 -15.82 15.45
N ALA A 281 6.63 -17.05 15.27
CA ALA A 281 7.91 -17.50 15.84
C ALA A 281 9.11 -16.67 15.36
N TYR A 282 9.10 -16.21 14.10
CA TYR A 282 10.16 -15.34 13.57
C TYR A 282 10.09 -13.94 14.17
N ALA A 283 8.90 -13.35 14.23
CA ALA A 283 8.67 -12.03 14.81
C ALA A 283 9.05 -12.01 16.30
N GLU A 284 8.66 -13.02 17.08
CA GLU A 284 9.02 -13.14 18.50
C GLU A 284 10.53 -13.22 18.73
N ARG A 285 11.24 -14.01 17.93
CA ARG A 285 12.70 -14.15 18.05
C ARG A 285 13.44 -12.87 17.66
N LEU A 286 12.97 -12.17 16.63
CA LEU A 286 13.47 -10.85 16.27
C LEU A 286 13.19 -9.84 17.38
N MET A 287 12.00 -9.90 18.01
CA MET A 287 11.66 -9.07 19.16
C MET A 287 12.62 -9.27 20.33
N ALA A 288 12.86 -10.51 20.72
CA ALA A 288 13.82 -10.84 21.78
C ALA A 288 15.23 -10.34 21.45
N ALA A 289 15.68 -10.50 20.20
CA ALA A 289 17.02 -10.09 19.77
C ALA A 289 17.25 -8.58 19.81
N CYS A 290 16.21 -7.74 19.70
CA CYS A 290 16.34 -6.29 19.82
C CYS A 290 16.38 -5.81 21.28
N VAL A 291 15.82 -6.58 22.23
CA VAL A 291 15.81 -6.23 23.66
C VAL A 291 17.16 -6.52 24.33
N ASP A 292 17.92 -7.49 23.82
CA ASP A 292 19.24 -7.87 24.36
C ASP A 292 20.39 -6.93 23.94
N VAL A 293 20.10 -5.82 23.24
CA VAL A 293 21.10 -4.86 22.71
C VAL A 293 21.13 -3.54 23.49
N ASP A 294 20.23 -3.35 24.46
CA ASP A 294 20.23 -2.23 25.43
C ASP A 294 20.91 -2.60 26.76
#